data_AF-A0A954GLC8-F1
#
_entry.id   AF-A0A954GLC8-F1
#
_cell.length_a   1.000
_cell.length_b   1.000
_cell.length_c   1.000
_cell.angle_alpha   90.00
_cell.angle_beta   90.00
_cell.angle_gamma   90.00
#
_symmetry.space_group_name_H-M   'P 1'
#
loop_
_entity.id
_entity.type
_entity.pdbx_description
1 polymer ?
#
loop_
_entity_poly.entity_id
_entity_poly.type
_entity_poly.pdbx_seq_one_letter_code
_entity_poly.pdbx_strand_id
1 'polypeptide(L)' 'MLTLLAHVNISWHLLPLAAAISLVYNASRYEAPSRILVRAAKHFVLILFVLAMILGVLFALSYQL' A
#
# COMPACT_ATOMS: atom_id res chain seq x y z
N MET A 1 6.50 10.78 -23.43
CA MET A 1 5.22 10.03 -23.50
C MET A 1 5.40 8.56 -23.13
N LEU A 2 6.35 7.83 -23.74
CA LEU A 2 6.65 6.41 -23.40
C LEU A 2 7.05 6.19 -21.93
N THR A 3 7.78 7.14 -21.33
CA THR A 3 8.25 7.10 -19.94
C THR A 3 7.13 7.21 -18.90
N LEU A 4 6.05 7.92 -19.22
CA LEU A 4 4.92 8.14 -18.32
C LEU A 4 4.04 6.88 -18.24
N LEU A 5 3.81 6.22 -19.38
CA LEU A 5 3.15 4.90 -19.45
C LEU A 5 3.95 3.80 -18.72
N ALA A 6 5.29 3.83 -18.79
CA ALA A 6 6.12 2.90 -18.03
C ALA A 6 6.02 3.11 -16.50
N HIS A 7 5.93 4.36 -16.03
CA HIS A 7 5.73 4.67 -14.60
C HIS A 7 4.33 4.29 -14.10
N VAL A 8 3.30 4.46 -14.95
CA VAL A 8 1.92 4.04 -14.64
C VAL A 8 1.85 2.52 -14.43
N ASN A 9 2.54 1.73 -15.27
CA ASN A 9 2.61 0.27 -15.11
C ASN A 9 3.17 -0.14 -13.74
N ILE A 10 4.28 0.45 -13.29
CA ILE A 10 4.89 0.09 -12.00
C ILE A 10 3.98 0.49 -10.83
N SER A 11 3.40 1.69 -10.87
CA SER A 11 2.57 2.20 -9.78
C SER A 11 1.29 1.39 -9.60
N TRP A 12 0.71 0.89 -10.70
CA TRP A 12 -0.49 0.05 -10.67
C TRP A 12 -0.25 -1.29 -9.95
N HIS A 13 0.98 -1.80 -9.97
CA HIS A 13 1.34 -3.03 -9.28
C HIS A 13 1.54 -2.85 -7.76
N LEU A 14 1.74 -1.62 -7.27
CA LEU A 14 1.96 -1.38 -5.83
C LEU A 14 0.74 -1.73 -4.98
N LEU A 15 -0.46 -1.52 -5.49
CA LEU A 15 -1.72 -1.79 -4.80
C LEU A 15 -1.97 -3.31 -4.60
N PRO A 16 -1.92 -4.15 -5.66
CA PRO A 16 -2.00 -5.60 -5.48
C PRO A 16 -0.80 -6.16 -4.71
N LEU A 17 0.39 -5.58 -4.84
CA LEU A 17 1.57 -5.98 -4.08
C LEU A 17 1.38 -5.74 -2.57
N ALA A 18 0.90 -4.57 -2.16
CA ALA A 18 0.63 -4.26 -0.76
C ALA A 18 -0.43 -5.19 -0.17
N ALA A 19 -1.46 -5.54 -0.95
CA ALA A 19 -2.47 -6.51 -0.55
C ALA A 19 -1.87 -7.92 -0.35
N ALA A 20 -1.05 -8.38 -1.30
CA ALA A 20 -0.39 -9.68 -1.24
C ALA A 20 0.56 -9.79 -0.04
N ILE A 21 1.43 -8.79 0.19
CA ILE A 21 2.37 -8.79 1.31
C ILE A 21 1.63 -8.80 2.65
N SER A 22 0.57 -7.97 2.78
CA SER A 22 -0.25 -7.92 4.00
C SER A 22 -0.92 -9.26 4.29
N LEU A 23 -1.41 -9.94 3.24
CA LEU A 23 -2.03 -11.25 3.36
C LEU A 23 -1.01 -12.33 3.71
N VAL A 24 0.11 -12.42 2.98
CA VAL A 24 1.17 -13.42 3.20
C VAL A 24 1.73 -13.30 4.61
N TYR A 25 2.04 -12.09 5.06
CA TYR A 25 2.56 -11.85 6.42
C TYR A 25 1.60 -12.36 7.50
N ASN A 26 0.30 -12.07 7.36
CA ASN A 26 -0.69 -12.52 8.35
C ASN A 26 -0.99 -14.02 8.23
N ALA A 27 -0.95 -14.58 7.02
CA ALA A 27 -1.14 -16.01 6.79
C ALA A 27 0.01 -16.85 7.37
N SER A 28 1.24 -16.33 7.37
CA SER A 28 2.37 -16.99 8.03
C SER A 28 2.30 -16.95 9.56
N ARG A 29 1.52 -16.04 10.16
CA ARG A 29 1.48 -15.80 11.61
C ARG A 29 0.25 -16.37 12.30
N TYR A 30 -0.88 -16.45 11.61
CA TYR A 30 -2.15 -16.86 12.18
C TYR A 30 -2.73 -18.04 11.41
N GLU A 31 -3.37 -18.97 12.12
CA GLU A 31 -3.95 -20.17 11.52
C GLU A 31 -5.43 -19.97 11.13
N ALA A 32 -6.15 -19.12 11.87
CA ALA A 32 -7.58 -18.90 11.67
C ALA A 32 -7.86 -17.94 10.49
N PRO A 33 -8.55 -18.37 9.41
CA PRO A 33 -8.76 -17.56 8.20
C PRO A 33 -9.45 -16.23 8.45
N SER A 34 -10.44 -16.21 9.36
CA SER A 34 -11.16 -15.00 9.76
C SER A 34 -10.24 -13.96 10.39
N ARG A 35 -9.26 -14.40 11.20
CA ARG A 35 -8.26 -13.52 11.82
C ARG A 35 -7.22 -13.04 10.80
N ILE A 36 -6.81 -13.90 9.87
CA ILE A 36 -5.87 -13.56 8.80
C ILE A 36 -6.43 -12.41 7.96
N LEU A 37 -7.67 -12.54 7.45
CA LEU A 37 -8.26 -11.54 6.56
C LEU A 37 -8.46 -10.18 7.25
N VAL A 38 -9.00 -10.17 8.46
CA VAL A 38 -9.24 -8.93 9.21
C VAL A 38 -7.92 -8.22 9.50
N ARG A 39 -6.88 -8.95 9.93
CA ARG A 39 -5.58 -8.35 10.24
C ARG A 39 -4.82 -7.94 8.99
N ALA A 40 -4.90 -8.72 7.92
CA ALA A 40 -4.33 -8.36 6.61
C ALA A 40 -4.96 -7.08 6.08
N ALA A 41 -6.29 -6.95 6.14
CA ALA A 41 -7.00 -5.73 5.74
C ALA A 41 -6.58 -4.53 6.58
N LYS A 42 -6.47 -4.68 7.91
CA LYS A 42 -5.97 -3.60 8.78
C LYS A 42 -4.54 -3.18 8.44
N HIS A 43 -3.64 -4.13 8.18
CA HIS A 43 -2.26 -3.83 7.75
C HIS A 43 -2.23 -3.13 6.40
N PHE A 44 -3.01 -3.61 5.43
CA PHE A 44 -3.11 -3.02 4.11
C PHE A 44 -3.58 -1.56 4.18
N VAL A 45 -4.64 -1.27 4.94
CA VAL A 45 -5.14 0.09 5.13
C VAL A 45 -4.11 0.96 5.85
N LEU A 46 -3.38 0.44 6.84
CA LEU A 46 -2.32 1.16 7.53
C LEU A 46 -1.20 1.58 6.55
N ILE A 47 -0.76 0.67 5.68
CA ILE A 47 0.27 0.96 4.66
C ILE A 47 -0.20 2.08 3.74
N LEU A 48 -1.43 1.99 3.22
CA LEU A 48 -1.99 3.02 2.35
C LEU A 48 -2.13 4.37 3.08
N PHE A 49 -2.55 4.35 4.34
CA PHE A 49 -2.68 5.56 5.14
C PHE A 49 -1.33 6.25 5.35
N VAL A 50 -0.29 5.51 5.73
CA VAL A 50 1.06 6.06 5.91
C VAL A 50 1.60 6.61 4.60
N LEU A 51 1.42 5.89 3.49
CA LEU A 51 1.82 6.36 2.16
C LEU A 51 1.11 7.65 1.77
N ALA A 52 -0.20 7.72 1.99
CA ALA A 52 -1.00 8.93 1.73
C ALA A 52 -0.56 10.10 2.61
N MET A 53 -0.22 9.85 3.87
CA MET A 53 0.23 10.89 4.81
C MET A 53 1.59 11.45 4.39
N ILE A 54 2.55 10.60 4.02
CA ILE A 54 3.85 11.01 3.47
C ILE A 54 3.65 11.83 2.19
N LEU A 55 2.82 11.36 1.25
CA LEU A 55 2.50 12.09 0.03
C LEU A 55 1.84 13.43 0.33
N GLY A 56 0.93 13.49 1.31
CA GLY A 56 0.30 14.73 1.75
C GLY A 56 1.31 15.74 2.29
N VAL A 57 2.29 15.29 3.08
CA VAL A 57 3.38 16.14 3.58
C VAL A 57 4.25 16.64 2.42
N LEU A 58 4.67 15.74 1.52
CA LEU A 58 5.46 16.12 0.35
C LEU A 58 4.71 17.11 -0.54
N PHE A 59 3.42 16.89 -0.75
CA PHE A 59 2.55 17.79 -1.49
C PHE A 59 2.50 19.15 -0.81
N ALA A 60 2.21 19.22 0.49
CA ALA A 60 2.18 20.48 1.24
C ALA A 60 3.50 21.26 1.14
N LEU A 61 4.64 20.58 1.26
CA LEU A 61 5.97 21.18 1.07
C LEU A 61 6.22 21.63 -0.38
N SER A 62 5.69 20.89 -1.36
CA SER A 62 5.80 21.24 -2.78
C SER A 62 5.06 22.52 -3.16
N TYR A 63 4.02 22.92 -2.42
CA TYR A 63 3.28 24.18 -2.67
C TYR A 63 3.98 25.43 -2.12
N GLN A 64 5.25 25.33 -1.71
CA GLN A 64 6.00 26.41 -1.08
C GLN A 64 5.31 26.94 0.19
N LEU A 65 5.20 26.06 1.19
CA LEU A 65 5.63 26.48 2.52
C LEU A 65 7.16 26.47 2.58
#